data_AF-A0A4Q2V7Z6-F1
#
_entry.id   AF-A0A4Q2V7Z6-F1
#
_cell.length_a   1.000
_cell.length_b   1.000
_cell.length_c   1.000
_cell.angle_alpha   90.00
_cell.angle_beta   90.00
_cell.angle_gamma   90.00
#
_symmetry.space_group_name_H-M   'P 1'
#
loop_
_entity.id
_entity.type
_entity.pdbx_description
1 polymer ?
#
loop_
_entity_poly.entity_id
_entity_poly.type
_entity_poly.pdbx_seq_one_letter_code
_entity_poly.pdbx_strand_id
1 'polypeptide(L)'
;MPCSRCFRQKLTCVTKGDQSSCCGNCVDAKEICDGAGVASYRASFGSSLVASADRVLVTRNMKECKKLEKYEQEAEEALEKAMARLAWIRKMKRRLKQQGDELFARGMQSLEDAEDSAAVQAESLAISDVQSLGAVDLTDWASIFADVPSVVDENSSPVSER
;
A
#
# COMPACT_ATOMS: atom_id res chain seq x y z
N MET A 1 -37.80 48.08 17.61
CA MET A 1 -37.46 49.50 17.80
C MET A 1 -37.06 49.71 19.25
N PRO A 2 -35.98 50.45 19.54
CA PRO A 2 -35.64 50.84 20.90
C PRO A 2 -36.72 51.75 21.49
N CYS A 3 -36.91 51.73 22.82
CA CYS A 3 -37.78 52.72 23.46
C CYS A 3 -37.25 54.13 23.25
N SER A 4 -38.15 55.11 23.34
CA SER A 4 -37.88 56.55 23.16
C SER A 4 -36.63 57.01 23.92
N ARG A 5 -36.46 56.57 25.17
CA ARG A 5 -35.32 56.88 26.02
C ARG A 5 -34.02 56.23 25.54
N CYS A 6 -34.00 54.93 25.30
CA CYS A 6 -32.80 54.22 24.83
C CYS A 6 -32.34 54.78 23.48
N PHE A 7 -33.27 55.19 22.61
CA PHE A 7 -32.96 55.87 21.37
C PHE A 7 -32.30 57.23 21.61
N ARG A 8 -32.88 58.08 22.48
CA ARG A 8 -32.32 59.40 22.82
C ARG A 8 -30.93 59.32 23.49
N GLN A 9 -30.72 58.29 24.32
CA GLN A 9 -29.47 58.07 25.06
C GLN A 9 -28.47 57.17 24.32
N LYS A 10 -28.80 56.71 23.09
CA LYS A 10 -28.00 55.76 22.29
C LYS A 10 -27.62 54.47 23.04
N LEU A 11 -28.51 53.99 23.90
CA LEU A 11 -28.33 52.75 24.68
C LEU A 11 -28.98 51.55 23.98
N THR A 12 -28.44 50.35 24.21
CA THR A 12 -29.03 49.10 23.73
C THR A 12 -30.30 48.76 24.51
N CYS A 13 -31.45 48.73 23.83
CA CYS A 13 -32.74 48.49 24.45
C CYS A 13 -33.05 46.98 24.49
N VAL A 14 -32.76 46.33 25.62
CA VAL A 14 -33.01 44.90 25.85
C VAL A 14 -33.97 44.75 27.04
N THR A 15 -34.97 43.86 26.95
CA THR A 15 -35.89 43.54 28.06
C THR A 15 -35.20 42.70 29.13
N LYS A 16 -35.52 42.94 30.40
CA LYS A 16 -34.91 42.22 31.53
C LYS A 16 -35.79 41.01 31.86
N GLY A 17 -35.50 39.88 31.22
CA GLY A 17 -36.23 38.62 31.41
C GLY A 17 -37.54 38.52 30.63
N ASP A 18 -38.14 37.33 30.65
CA ASP A 18 -39.25 36.95 29.77
C ASP A 18 -40.63 37.49 30.21
N GLN A 19 -40.75 38.00 31.43
CA GLN A 19 -42.02 38.45 32.02
C GLN A 19 -42.15 39.96 32.18
N SER A 20 -41.08 40.73 31.89
CA SER A 20 -41.15 42.18 31.95
C SER A 20 -41.44 42.76 30.57
N SER A 21 -42.45 43.61 30.49
CA SER A 21 -42.69 44.43 29.30
C SER A 21 -41.67 45.57 29.19
N CYS A 22 -40.92 45.88 30.25
CA CYS A 22 -40.02 47.02 30.28
C CYS A 22 -38.57 46.67 29.91
N CYS A 23 -37.88 47.64 29.29
CA CYS A 23 -36.45 47.53 28.99
C CYS A 23 -35.61 47.55 30.29
N GLY A 24 -34.53 46.76 30.36
CA GLY A 24 -33.66 46.69 31.54
C GLY A 24 -33.09 48.05 31.94
N ASN A 25 -32.63 48.85 30.98
CA ASN A 25 -32.14 50.21 31.23
C ASN A 25 -33.21 51.15 31.79
N CYS A 26 -34.47 50.93 31.45
CA CYS A 26 -35.61 51.71 31.91
C CYS A 26 -35.97 51.33 33.35
N VAL A 27 -35.97 50.01 33.63
CA VAL A 27 -36.21 49.43 34.95
C VAL A 27 -35.11 49.84 35.94
N ASP A 28 -33.84 49.71 35.54
CA ASP A 28 -32.69 50.01 36.39
C ASP A 28 -32.62 51.50 36.77
N ALA A 29 -33.11 52.36 35.89
CA ALA A 29 -33.22 53.79 36.13
C ALA A 29 -34.61 54.25 36.61
N LYS A 30 -35.52 53.33 36.94
CA LYS A 30 -36.87 53.60 37.48
C LYS A 30 -37.71 54.59 36.67
N GLU A 31 -37.61 54.53 35.34
CA GLU A 31 -38.38 55.38 34.40
C GLU A 31 -39.40 54.56 33.60
N ILE A 32 -40.42 55.25 33.09
CA ILE A 32 -41.48 54.64 32.26
C ILE A 32 -40.89 54.16 30.93
N CYS A 33 -41.23 52.92 30.54
CA CYS A 33 -40.74 52.31 29.30
C CYS A 33 -41.85 52.23 28.23
N ASP A 34 -41.74 53.05 27.19
CA ASP A 34 -42.69 53.06 26.07
C ASP A 34 -42.51 51.87 25.10
N GLY A 35 -41.47 51.04 25.29
CA GLY A 35 -41.07 49.97 24.37
C GLY A 35 -41.78 48.62 24.53
N ALA A 36 -42.91 48.59 25.24
CA ALA A 36 -43.37 47.41 25.97
C ALA A 36 -43.81 46.17 25.17
N GLY A 37 -44.05 46.29 23.87
CA GLY A 37 -44.50 45.17 23.02
C GLY A 37 -43.51 44.75 21.93
N VAL A 38 -42.45 45.54 21.70
CA VAL A 38 -41.65 45.43 20.46
C VAL A 38 -40.40 44.55 20.62
N ALA A 39 -39.94 44.35 21.86
CA ALA A 39 -38.77 43.54 22.15
C ALA A 39 -39.07 42.03 22.17
N SER A 40 -40.23 41.64 22.73
CA SER A 40 -40.59 40.23 22.96
C SER A 40 -40.94 39.47 21.67
N TYR A 41 -41.52 40.14 20.66
CA TYR A 41 -41.82 39.48 19.39
C TYR A 41 -40.56 39.18 18.57
N ARG A 42 -39.55 40.06 18.63
CA ARG A 42 -38.33 39.93 17.81
C ARG A 42 -37.38 38.88 18.38
N ALA A 43 -37.29 38.76 19.70
CA ALA A 43 -36.46 37.76 20.37
C ALA A 43 -37.01 36.33 20.20
N SER A 44 -38.34 36.15 20.34
CA SER A 44 -38.99 34.85 20.20
C SER A 44 -39.06 34.36 18.75
N PHE A 45 -39.43 35.23 17.79
CA PHE A 45 -39.41 34.86 16.36
C PHE A 45 -37.99 34.65 15.84
N GLY A 46 -37.03 35.50 16.24
CA GLY A 46 -35.63 35.37 15.82
C GLY A 46 -35.03 34.04 16.26
N SER A 47 -35.24 33.65 17.52
CA SER A 47 -34.74 32.37 18.04
C SER A 47 -35.41 31.16 17.37
N SER A 48 -36.71 31.24 17.08
CA SER A 48 -37.45 30.18 16.38
C SER A 48 -37.05 30.04 14.89
N LEU A 49 -36.83 31.16 14.20
CA LEU A 49 -36.33 31.17 12.82
C LEU A 49 -34.90 30.65 12.71
N VAL A 50 -34.02 31.00 13.65
CA VAL A 50 -32.65 30.49 13.69
C VAL A 50 -32.65 28.98 13.99
N ALA A 51 -33.43 28.52 14.97
CA ALA A 51 -33.52 27.10 15.30
C ALA A 51 -34.12 26.25 14.15
N SER A 52 -35.05 26.80 13.36
CA SER A 52 -35.60 26.10 12.20
C SER A 52 -34.63 26.10 11.01
N ALA A 53 -33.89 27.18 10.78
CA ALA A 53 -32.82 27.23 9.79
C ALA A 53 -31.69 26.23 10.12
N ASP A 54 -31.27 26.15 11.37
CA ASP A 54 -30.23 25.21 11.83
C ASP A 54 -30.67 23.76 11.62
N ARG A 55 -31.92 23.40 11.91
CA ARG A 55 -32.44 22.05 11.64
C ARG A 55 -32.41 21.69 10.16
N VAL A 56 -32.73 22.62 9.27
CA VAL A 56 -32.69 22.40 7.82
C VAL A 56 -31.26 22.23 7.33
N LEU A 57 -30.32 23.04 7.84
CA LEU A 57 -28.90 22.92 7.50
C LEU A 57 -28.31 21.60 8.00
N VAL A 58 -28.59 21.20 9.24
CA VAL A 58 -28.13 19.92 9.80
C VAL A 58 -28.65 18.74 8.99
N THR A 59 -29.92 18.75 8.60
CA THR A 59 -30.50 17.66 7.79
C THR A 59 -29.93 17.63 6.37
N ARG A 60 -29.62 18.78 5.76
CA ARG A 60 -28.94 18.85 4.46
C ARG A 60 -27.51 18.32 4.56
N ASN A 61 -26.74 18.79 5.53
CA ASN A 61 -25.36 18.36 5.76
C ASN A 61 -25.31 16.86 6.03
N MET A 62 -26.23 16.31 6.84
CA MET A 62 -26.30 14.87 7.11
C MET A 62 -26.53 14.05 5.83
N LYS A 63 -27.36 14.55 4.89
CA LYS A 63 -27.56 13.87 3.59
C LYS A 63 -26.32 13.94 2.71
N GLU A 64 -25.61 15.06 2.72
CA GLU A 64 -24.36 15.24 1.98
C GLU A 64 -23.25 14.35 2.56
N CYS A 65 -23.09 14.30 3.88
CA CYS A 65 -22.16 13.39 4.56
C CYS A 65 -22.44 11.92 4.19
N LYS A 66 -23.70 11.47 4.22
CA LYS A 66 -24.05 10.10 3.82
C LYS A 66 -23.75 9.77 2.36
N LYS A 67 -23.76 10.77 1.47
CA LYS A 67 -23.36 10.55 0.07
C LYS A 67 -21.84 10.43 -0.05
N LEU A 68 -21.11 11.30 0.64
CA LEU A 68 -19.64 11.26 0.68
C LEU A 68 -19.13 9.94 1.26
N GLU A 69 -19.72 9.47 2.36
CA GLU A 69 -19.37 8.19 2.98
C GLU A 69 -19.58 7.00 2.03
N LYS A 70 -20.64 7.03 1.20
CA LYS A 70 -20.84 6.01 0.17
C LYS A 70 -19.79 6.07 -0.92
N TYR A 71 -19.45 7.26 -1.40
CA TYR A 71 -18.39 7.41 -2.41
C TYR A 71 -17.03 7.00 -1.88
N GLU A 72 -16.75 7.25 -0.60
CA GLU A 72 -15.54 6.80 0.09
C GLU A 72 -15.49 5.27 0.14
N GLN A 73 -16.57 4.61 0.59
CA GLN A 73 -16.66 3.15 0.60
C GLN A 73 -16.52 2.53 -0.81
N GLU A 74 -17.18 3.11 -1.82
CA GLU A 74 -17.06 2.66 -3.21
C GLU A 74 -15.62 2.80 -3.73
N ALA A 75 -14.93 3.89 -3.38
CA ALA A 75 -13.54 4.12 -3.76
C ALA A 75 -12.59 3.15 -3.04
N GLU A 76 -12.80 2.88 -1.76
CA GLU A 76 -12.03 1.90 -0.99
C GLU A 76 -12.19 0.49 -1.55
N GLU A 77 -13.43 0.06 -1.85
CA GLU A 77 -13.67 -1.23 -2.48
C GLU A 77 -13.00 -1.35 -3.85
N ALA A 78 -13.06 -0.28 -4.66
CA ALA A 78 -12.42 -0.26 -5.97
C ALA A 78 -10.89 -0.37 -5.84
N LEU A 79 -10.30 0.33 -4.86
CA LEU A 79 -8.89 0.26 -4.55
C LEU A 79 -8.49 -1.14 -4.08
N GLU A 80 -9.24 -1.75 -3.18
CA GLU A 80 -8.98 -3.10 -2.70
C GLU A 80 -9.01 -4.13 -3.85
N LYS A 81 -10.03 -4.06 -4.71
CA LYS A 81 -10.14 -4.91 -5.91
C LYS A 81 -8.93 -4.70 -6.86
N ALA A 82 -8.48 -3.46 -7.04
CA ALA A 82 -7.30 -3.16 -7.87
C ALA A 82 -6.01 -3.70 -7.24
N MET A 83 -5.83 -3.55 -5.92
CA MET A 83 -4.67 -4.08 -5.20
C MET A 83 -4.63 -5.61 -5.23
N ALA A 84 -5.76 -6.28 -5.06
CA ALA A 84 -5.87 -7.74 -5.17
C ALA A 84 -5.47 -8.23 -6.56
N ARG A 85 -5.95 -7.58 -7.62
CA ARG A 85 -5.55 -7.86 -9.01
C ARG A 85 -4.05 -7.65 -9.21
N LEU A 86 -3.49 -6.55 -8.71
CA LEU A 86 -2.07 -6.27 -8.82
C LEU A 86 -1.22 -7.33 -8.09
N ALA A 87 -1.63 -7.76 -6.90
CA ALA A 87 -0.96 -8.82 -6.15
C ALA A 87 -1.00 -10.15 -6.91
N TRP A 88 -2.14 -10.50 -7.52
CA TRP A 88 -2.28 -11.68 -8.36
C TRP A 88 -1.36 -11.62 -9.59
N ILE A 89 -1.34 -10.49 -10.32
CA ILE A 89 -0.44 -10.28 -11.47
C ILE A 89 1.02 -10.44 -11.06
N ARG A 90 1.42 -9.86 -9.92
CA ARG A 90 2.80 -10.00 -9.40
C ARG A 90 3.14 -11.45 -9.04
N LYS A 91 2.19 -12.20 -8.48
CA LYS A 91 2.37 -13.63 -8.19
C LYS A 91 2.51 -14.43 -9.49
N MET A 92 1.66 -14.16 -10.48
CA MET A 92 1.72 -14.82 -11.80
C MET A 92 3.05 -14.52 -12.49
N LYS A 93 3.48 -13.26 -12.52
CA LYS A 93 4.78 -12.85 -13.09
C LYS A 93 5.95 -13.60 -12.46
N ARG A 94 5.97 -13.71 -11.12
CA ARG A 94 7.02 -14.47 -10.41
C ARG A 94 7.02 -15.95 -10.80
N ARG A 95 5.84 -16.57 -10.89
CA ARG A 95 5.71 -17.98 -11.31
C ARG A 95 6.19 -18.18 -12.75
N LEU A 96 5.76 -17.34 -13.68
CA LEU A 96 6.19 -17.41 -15.08
C LEU A 96 7.70 -17.20 -15.21
N LYS A 97 8.28 -16.28 -14.43
CA LYS A 97 9.72 -16.09 -14.39
C LYS A 97 10.44 -17.35 -13.91
N GLN A 98 10.01 -17.94 -12.80
CA GLN A 98 10.58 -19.19 -12.29
C GLN A 98 10.50 -20.33 -13.30
N GLN A 99 9.36 -20.48 -13.98
CA GLN A 99 9.20 -21.48 -15.03
C GLN A 99 10.11 -21.20 -16.24
N GLY A 100 10.28 -19.94 -16.62
CA GLY A 100 11.20 -19.54 -17.68
C GLY A 100 12.65 -19.83 -17.31
N ASP A 101 13.07 -19.48 -16.09
CA ASP A 101 14.42 -19.72 -15.58
C ASP A 101 14.72 -21.24 -15.51
N GLU A 102 13.74 -22.05 -15.07
CA GLU A 102 13.84 -23.53 -15.03
C GLU A 102 13.95 -24.15 -16.43
N LEU A 103 13.12 -23.70 -17.38
CA LEU A 103 13.17 -24.18 -18.76
C LEU A 103 14.48 -23.78 -19.44
N PHE A 104 14.97 -22.57 -19.16
CA PHE A 104 16.26 -22.10 -19.67
C PHE A 104 17.41 -22.94 -19.10
N ALA A 105 17.44 -23.15 -17.79
CA ALA A 105 18.45 -23.98 -17.14
C ALA A 105 18.44 -25.42 -17.68
N ARG A 106 17.26 -26.03 -17.82
CA ARG A 106 17.11 -27.36 -18.41
C ARG A 106 17.56 -27.40 -19.88
N GLY A 107 17.27 -26.35 -20.64
CA GLY A 107 17.71 -26.22 -22.02
C GLY A 107 19.23 -26.15 -22.15
N MET A 108 19.88 -25.36 -21.28
CA MET A 108 21.34 -25.28 -21.21
C MET A 108 21.96 -26.63 -20.83
N GLN A 109 21.45 -27.29 -19.78
CA GLN A 109 21.92 -28.61 -19.38
C GLN A 109 21.77 -29.63 -20.51
N SER A 110 20.64 -29.63 -21.21
CA SER A 110 20.41 -30.55 -22.33
C SER A 110 21.34 -30.30 -23.52
N LEU A 111 21.83 -29.07 -23.70
CA LEU A 111 22.81 -28.74 -24.74
C LEU A 111 24.20 -29.23 -24.33
N GLU A 112 24.59 -28.98 -23.08
CA GLU A 112 25.85 -29.48 -22.50
C GLU A 112 25.91 -31.01 -22.57
N ASP A 113 24.86 -31.70 -22.08
CA ASP A 113 24.76 -33.16 -22.12
C ASP A 113 24.82 -33.70 -23.56
N ALA A 114 24.24 -32.99 -24.53
CA ALA A 114 24.27 -33.39 -25.94
C ALA A 114 25.64 -33.20 -26.59
N GLU A 115 26.35 -32.12 -26.22
CA GLU A 115 27.72 -31.85 -26.67
C GLU A 115 28.69 -32.88 -26.09
N ASP A 116 28.62 -33.14 -24.78
CA ASP A 116 29.41 -34.17 -24.10
C ASP A 116 29.12 -35.55 -24.68
N SER A 117 27.85 -35.90 -24.88
CA SER A 117 27.51 -37.22 -25.43
C SER A 117 27.93 -37.37 -26.90
N ALA A 118 27.93 -36.29 -27.69
CA ALA A 118 28.44 -36.31 -29.06
C ALA A 118 29.97 -36.42 -29.09
N ALA A 119 30.67 -35.74 -28.19
CA ALA A 119 32.12 -35.84 -28.03
C ALA A 119 32.53 -37.28 -27.64
N VAL A 120 31.88 -37.87 -26.64
CA VAL A 120 32.13 -39.26 -26.21
C VAL A 120 31.85 -40.26 -27.33
N GLN A 121 30.79 -40.06 -28.12
CA GLN A 121 30.53 -40.92 -29.29
C GLN A 121 31.58 -40.78 -30.38
N ALA A 122 32.01 -39.54 -30.69
CA ALA A 122 33.07 -39.30 -31.66
C ALA A 122 34.41 -39.90 -31.22
N GLU A 123 34.76 -39.77 -29.93
CA GLU A 123 35.94 -40.42 -29.36
C GLU A 123 35.84 -41.94 -29.41
N SER A 124 34.69 -42.51 -29.02
CA SER A 124 34.50 -43.96 -29.05
C SER A 124 34.59 -44.53 -30.47
N LEU A 125 34.07 -43.81 -31.47
CA LEU A 125 34.19 -44.17 -32.89
C LEU A 125 35.65 -44.07 -33.35
N ALA A 126 36.34 -42.97 -33.03
CA ALA A 126 37.75 -42.79 -33.38
C ALA A 126 38.64 -43.87 -32.73
N ILE A 127 38.38 -44.21 -31.46
CA ILE A 127 39.06 -45.32 -30.79
C ILE A 127 38.80 -46.61 -31.58
N SER A 128 37.54 -46.94 -31.85
CA SER A 128 37.17 -48.18 -32.57
C SER A 128 37.81 -48.28 -33.96
N ASP A 129 37.90 -47.18 -34.70
CA ASP A 129 38.55 -47.10 -36.01
C ASP A 129 40.05 -47.36 -35.88
N VAL A 130 40.72 -46.75 -34.90
CA VAL A 130 42.14 -46.97 -34.61
C VAL A 130 42.41 -48.43 -34.18
N GLN A 131 41.50 -49.06 -33.43
CA GLN A 131 41.60 -50.48 -33.10
C GLN A 131 41.45 -51.37 -34.34
N SER A 132 40.50 -51.04 -35.22
CA SER A 132 40.26 -51.78 -36.47
C SER A 132 41.44 -51.72 -37.44
N LEU A 133 42.21 -50.63 -37.40
CA LEU A 133 43.44 -50.44 -38.18
C LEU A 133 44.66 -51.14 -37.57
N GLY A 134 44.49 -51.86 -36.45
CA GLY A 134 45.55 -52.64 -35.80
C GLY A 134 46.58 -51.81 -35.04
N ALA A 135 46.30 -50.54 -34.75
CA ALA A 135 47.25 -49.61 -34.12
C ALA A 135 47.29 -49.68 -32.58
N VAL A 136 46.43 -50.48 -31.94
CA VAL A 136 46.27 -50.54 -30.48
C VAL A 136 47.45 -51.16 -29.74
N ASP A 137 48.28 -51.97 -30.42
CA ASP A 137 49.43 -52.66 -29.80
C ASP A 137 50.80 -52.04 -30.15
N LEU A 138 50.82 -50.92 -30.88
CA LEU A 138 52.08 -50.29 -31.35
C LEU A 138 52.63 -49.25 -30.37
N THR A 139 51.86 -48.78 -29.39
CA THR A 139 52.27 -47.72 -28.46
C THR A 139 52.26 -48.25 -27.02
N ASP A 140 53.44 -48.57 -26.50
CA ASP A 140 53.60 -48.94 -25.08
C ASP A 140 53.61 -47.69 -24.20
N TRP A 141 52.44 -47.34 -23.66
CA TRP A 141 52.27 -46.21 -22.76
C TRP A 141 53.06 -46.34 -21.46
N ALA A 142 53.41 -47.56 -21.02
CA ALA A 142 54.22 -47.76 -19.82
C ALA A 142 55.66 -47.24 -20.02
N SER A 143 56.17 -47.32 -21.25
CA SER A 143 57.49 -46.78 -21.61
C SER A 143 57.52 -45.25 -21.68
N ILE A 144 56.39 -44.60 -21.97
CA ILE A 144 56.28 -43.13 -22.08
C ILE A 144 56.25 -42.46 -20.69
N PHE A 145 55.63 -43.10 -19.68
CA PHE A 145 55.54 -42.55 -18.32
C PHE A 145 56.61 -43.07 -17.35
N ALA A 146 57.46 -44.00 -17.77
CA ALA A 146 58.53 -44.56 -16.94
C ALA A 146 59.60 -43.52 -16.55
N ASP A 147 59.78 -42.45 -17.33
CA ASP A 147 60.81 -41.43 -17.10
C ASP A 147 60.32 -40.19 -16.35
N VAL A 148 59.08 -40.17 -15.83
CA VAL A 148 58.65 -39.08 -14.93
C VAL A 148 59.16 -39.40 -13.52
N PRO A 149 60.15 -38.66 -12.97
CA PRO A 149 60.64 -38.93 -11.63
C PRO A 149 59.51 -38.64 -10.64
N SER A 150 59.11 -39.65 -9.87
CA SER A 150 58.25 -39.42 -8.71
C SER A 150 59.01 -38.50 -7.77
N VAL A 151 58.57 -37.25 -7.63
CA VAL A 151 58.95 -36.44 -6.47
C VAL A 151 58.28 -37.10 -5.27
N VAL A 152 59.03 -37.97 -4.62
CA VAL A 152 58.62 -38.60 -3.35
C VAL A 152 58.77 -37.52 -2.29
N ASP A 153 57.67 -36.85 -1.93
CA ASP A 153 57.62 -36.14 -0.66
C ASP A 153 57.51 -37.20 0.45
N GLU A 154 58.63 -37.46 1.10
CA GLU A 154 58.69 -38.13 2.40
C GLU A 154 57.86 -37.34 3.41
N ASN A 155 56.65 -37.81 3.71
CA ASN A 155 56.03 -37.58 5.01
C ASN A 155 55.06 -38.71 5.36
N SER A 156 55.65 -39.85 5.72
CA SER A 156 54.95 -40.88 6.49
C SER A 156 54.99 -40.48 7.97
N SER A 157 53.87 -39.99 8.51
CA SER A 157 53.61 -40.05 9.96
C SER A 157 52.50 -41.06 10.21
N PRO A 158 52.67 -42.02 11.14
CA PRO A 158 51.63 -42.98 11.43
C PRO A 158 50.55 -42.38 12.33
N VAL A 159 49.33 -42.86 12.08
CA VAL A 159 48.09 -42.71 12.84
C VAL A 159 48.30 -42.97 14.34
N SER A 160 47.69 -42.15 15.19
CA SER A 160 47.34 -42.53 16.57
C SER A 160 45.91 -42.11 16.87
N GLU A 161 45.01 -43.09 16.91
CA GLU A 161 43.70 -42.98 17.54
C GLU A 161 43.87 -42.83 19.06
N ARG A 162 43.31 -41.75 19.62
CA ARG A 162 42.61 -41.70 20.91
C ARG A 162 41.97 -40.33 21.12
#